data_AF-A0A1Q5FDS5-F1
#
_entry.id   AF-A0A1Q5FDS5-F1
#
_cell.length_a   1.000
_cell.length_b   1.000
_cell.length_c   1.000
_cell.angle_alpha   90.00
_cell.angle_beta   90.00
_cell.angle_gamma   90.00
#
_symmetry.space_group_name_H-M   'P 1'
#
loop_
_entity.id
_entity.type
_entity.pdbx_description
1 polymer ?
#
loop_
_entity_poly.entity_id
_entity_poly.type
_entity_poly.pdbx_seq_one_letter_code
_entity_poly.pdbx_strand_id
1 'polypeptide(L)' 'MTENIIPNEHERLHTLETQVQVLAQAVRALTEGLEEIPSEDADRGKQAARGARLAHESLLSQGPGR' A
#
# COMPACT_ATOMS: atom_id res chain seq x y z
N MET A 1 -21.75 -5.95 37.71
CA MET A 1 -20.41 -6.22 37.17
C MET A 1 -20.54 -7.23 36.05
N THR A 2 -20.81 -6.76 34.83
CA THR A 2 -20.77 -7.53 33.58
C THR A 2 -20.64 -6.52 32.42
N GLU A 3 -19.46 -5.93 32.27
CA GLU A 3 -19.07 -5.18 31.05
C GLU A 3 -18.83 -6.21 29.95
N ASN A 4 -19.89 -6.50 29.20
CA ASN A 4 -19.90 -7.50 28.14
C ASN A 4 -19.37 -6.92 26.83
N ILE A 5 -18.04 -6.96 26.67
CA ILE A 5 -17.28 -7.41 25.50
C ILE A 5 -18.06 -7.46 24.15
N ILE A 6 -18.47 -6.31 23.62
CA ILE A 6 -18.61 -6.16 22.17
C ILE A 6 -17.38 -5.36 21.74
N PRO A 7 -16.37 -5.96 21.08
CA PRO A 7 -15.30 -5.17 20.49
C PRO A 7 -15.96 -4.15 19.57
N ASN A 8 -15.83 -2.88 19.96
CA ASN A 8 -16.57 -1.72 19.50
C ASN A 8 -16.82 -1.82 17.99
N GLU A 9 -18.05 -2.17 17.58
CA GLU A 9 -18.35 -2.48 16.18
C GLU A 9 -17.98 -1.33 15.24
N HIS A 10 -18.01 -0.10 15.77
CA HIS A 10 -17.52 1.10 15.12
C HIS A 10 -16.01 1.09 14.84
N GLU A 11 -15.18 0.61 15.76
CA GLU A 11 -13.73 0.49 15.54
C GLU A 11 -13.41 -0.57 14.49
N ARG A 12 -14.17 -1.68 14.49
CA ARG A 12 -14.04 -2.74 13.48
C ARG A 12 -14.46 -2.22 12.10
N LEU A 13 -15.56 -1.48 12.02
CA LEU A 13 -16.04 -0.84 10.80
C LEU A 13 -15.01 0.17 10.27
N HIS A 14 -14.52 1.06 11.12
CA HIS A 14 -13.52 2.06 10.76
C HIS A 14 -12.22 1.43 10.25
N THR A 15 -11.77 0.35 10.89
CA THR A 15 -10.61 -0.43 10.45
C THR A 15 -10.84 -1.03 9.06
N LEU A 16 -12.03 -1.60 8.82
CA LEU A 16 -12.38 -2.17 7.53
C LEU A 16 -12.45 -1.11 6.43
N GLU A 17 -13.06 0.04 6.70
CA GLU A 17 -13.11 1.18 5.77
C GLU A 17 -11.71 1.66 5.39
N THR A 18 -10.81 1.77 6.37
CA THR A 18 -9.41 2.14 6.14
C THR A 18 -8.71 1.11 5.26
N GLN A 19 -8.89 -0.18 5.55
CA GLN A 19 -8.29 -1.26 4.75
C GLN A 19 -8.80 -1.26 3.31
N VAL A 20 -10.09 -1.03 3.10
CA VAL A 20 -10.68 -0.93 1.75
C VAL A 20 -10.13 0.26 0.99
N GLN A 21 -9.95 1.41 1.64
CA GLN A 21 -9.34 2.59 1.01
C GLN A 21 -7.90 2.32 0.56
N VAL A 22 -7.09 1.71 1.43
CA VAL A 22 -5.71 1.32 1.11
C VAL A 22 -5.70 0.31 -0.05
N LEU A 23 -6.57 -0.69 -0.02
CA LEU A 23 -6.68 -1.67 -1.09
C LEU A 23 -7.06 -1.02 -2.42
N ALA A 24 -8.02 -0.08 -2.42
CA ALA A 24 -8.42 0.64 -3.63
C ALA A 24 -7.30 1.54 -4.19
N GLN A 25 -6.44 2.07 -3.34
CA GLN A 25 -5.24 2.80 -3.78
C GLN A 25 -4.20 1.86 -4.39
N ALA A 26 -3.95 0.72 -3.75
CA ALA A 26 -3.02 -0.30 -4.25
C ALA A 26 -3.46 -0.86 -5.61
N VAL A 27 -4.75 -1.14 -5.79
CA VAL A 27 -5.30 -1.60 -7.07
C VAL A 27 -5.16 -0.53 -8.16
N ARG A 28 -5.40 0.75 -7.83
CA ARG A 28 -5.18 1.85 -8.80
C ARG A 28 -3.72 1.95 -9.23
N ALA A 29 -2.79 1.94 -8.29
CA ALA A 29 -1.36 1.95 -8.60
C ALA A 29 -0.94 0.74 -9.45
N LEU A 30 -1.53 -0.44 -9.19
CA LEU A 30 -1.30 -1.63 -9.99
C LEU A 30 -1.84 -1.46 -11.42
N THR A 31 -3.04 -0.93 -11.58
CA THR A 31 -3.62 -0.66 -12.91
C THR A 31 -2.81 0.36 -13.68
N GLU A 32 -2.39 1.46 -13.05
CA GLU A 32 -1.52 2.48 -13.67
C GLU A 32 -0.19 1.87 -14.13
N GLY A 33 0.43 1.03 -13.30
CA GLY A 33 1.66 0.32 -13.66
C GLY A 33 1.49 -0.75 -14.74
N LEU A 34 0.26 -1.20 -15.00
CA LEU A 34 -0.07 -2.15 -16.08
C LEU A 34 -0.53 -1.45 -17.37
N GLU A 35 -1.15 -0.28 -17.27
CA GLU A 35 -1.54 0.57 -18.40
C GLU A 35 -0.36 1.30 -19.05
N GLU A 36 0.75 1.51 -18.33
CA GLU A 36 2.07 1.69 -18.96
C GLU A 36 2.46 0.38 -19.67
N ILE A 37 1.79 0.05 -20.78
CA ILE A 37 2.27 -0.93 -21.74
C ILE A 37 3.56 -0.33 -22.30
N PRO A 38 4.74 -0.86 -21.97
CA PRO A 38 5.99 -0.31 -22.46
C PRO A 38 6.01 -0.64 -23.95
N SER A 39 5.73 0.35 -24.79
CA SER A 39 6.34 0.38 -26.10
C SER A 39 7.84 0.45 -25.83
N GLU A 40 8.56 -0.61 -26.17
CA GLU A 40 10.02 -0.72 -26.14
C GLU A 40 10.62 -1.21 -24.81
N ASP A 41 11.15 -2.43 -24.86
CA ASP A 41 11.96 -3.19 -23.89
C ASP A 41 13.11 -2.41 -23.17
N ALA A 42 13.30 -1.13 -23.42
CA ALA A 42 14.40 -0.32 -22.89
C ALA A 42 14.13 0.31 -21.51
N ASP A 43 12.87 0.53 -21.11
CA ASP A 43 12.56 1.27 -19.86
C ASP A 43 12.31 0.38 -18.63
N ARG A 44 12.03 -0.92 -18.83
CA ARG A 44 11.76 -1.89 -17.73
C ARG A 44 12.88 -1.95 -16.69
N GLY A 45 14.14 -1.93 -17.13
CA GLY A 45 15.30 -1.95 -16.24
C GLY A 45 15.43 -0.67 -15.41
N LYS A 46 15.09 0.49 -15.98
CA LYS A 46 15.17 1.78 -15.29
C LYS A 46 14.00 1.98 -14.33
N GLN A 47 12.81 1.52 -14.69
CA GLN A 47 11.63 1.55 -13.82
C GLN A 47 11.77 0.58 -12.64
N ALA A 48 12.25 -0.66 -12.86
CA ALA A 48 12.53 -1.59 -11.76
C ALA A 48 13.57 -1.05 -10.78
N ALA A 49 14.65 -0.43 -11.30
CA ALA A 49 15.66 0.22 -10.47
C ALA A 49 15.09 1.41 -9.68
N ARG A 50 14.21 2.21 -10.28
CA ARG A 50 13.52 3.32 -9.59
C ARG A 50 12.57 2.81 -8.50
N GLY A 51 11.78 1.78 -8.79
CA GLY A 51 10.86 1.16 -7.83
C GLY A 51 11.61 0.56 -6.63
N ALA A 52 12.70 -0.17 -6.87
CA ALA A 52 13.55 -0.71 -5.81
C ALA A 52 14.17 0.40 -4.95
N ARG A 53 14.59 1.51 -5.57
CA ARG A 53 15.13 2.68 -4.86
C ARG A 53 14.08 3.35 -3.97
N LEU A 54 12.87 3.59 -4.48
CA LEU A 54 11.78 4.20 -3.71
C LEU A 54 11.32 3.29 -2.55
N ALA A 55 11.22 1.99 -2.79
CA ALA A 55 10.90 1.02 -1.74
C ALA A 55 11.98 0.99 -0.65
N HIS A 56 13.26 1.04 -1.04
CA HIS A 56 14.37 1.10 -0.12
C HIS A 56 14.38 2.42 0.70
N GLU A 57 14.16 3.56 0.06
CA GLU A 57 14.04 4.87 0.73
C GLU A 57 12.84 4.89 1.71
N SER A 58 11.71 4.30 1.33
CA SER A 58 10.53 4.17 2.18
C SER A 58 10.75 3.23 3.37
N LEU A 59 11.46 2.11 3.17
CA LEU A 59 11.88 1.19 4.23
C LEU A 59 12.85 1.85 5.21
N LEU A 60 13.80 2.66 4.72
CA LEU A 60 14.72 3.43 5.56
C LEU A 60 14.01 4.53 6.36
N SER A 61 13.03 5.21 5.75
CA SER A 61 12.17 6.17 6.45
C SER A 61 11.27 5.53 7.51
N GLN A 62 11.06 4.21 7.42
CA GLN A 62 10.26 3.41 8.36
C GLN A 62 11.12 2.52 9.27
N GLY A 63 12.45 2.64 9.23
CA GLY A 63 13.39 1.86 10.05
C GLY A 63 13.29 2.17 11.55
N PRO A 64 13.63 1.21 12.42
CA PRO A 64 13.17 1.10 13.81
C PRO A 64 13.79 2.20 14.68
N GLY A 65 13.06 3.30 14.79
CA GLY A 65 13.50 4.50 15.51
C GLY A 65 12.34 5.17 16.20
N ARG A 66 11.51 4.39 16.92
CA ARG A 66 10.81 4.82 18.12
C ARG A 66 10.20 3.63 18.87
#